data_AF-A0A418X652-F1
#
_entry.id   AF-A0A418X652-F1
#
_cell.length_a   1.000
_cell.length_b   1.000
_cell.length_c   1.000
_cell.angle_alpha   90.00
_cell.angle_beta   90.00
_cell.angle_gamma   90.00
#
_symmetry.space_group_name_H-M   'P 1'
#
loop_
_entity.id
_entity.type
_entity.pdbx_description
1 polymer ?
#
loop_
_entity_poly.entity_id
_entity_poly.type
_entity_poly.pdbx_seq_one_letter_code
_entity_poly.pdbx_strand_id
1 'polypeptide(L)'
;MRSEYIGEYEIEYAGIQLPESEHWGAFVAIYGPSPNPMHRNSVFPEQRVNVDVVFSSEVEAEAEAHRIAISMVEQSHYHPDGGLGTHG
;
A
#
# COMPACT_ATOMS: atom_id res chain seq x y z
N MET A 1 3.99 -12.60 3.13
CA MET A 1 3.39 -11.40 2.53
C MET A 1 2.10 -11.84 1.85
N ARG A 2 1.00 -11.14 2.09
CA ARG A 2 -0.28 -11.39 1.40
C ARG A 2 -0.46 -10.37 0.29
N SER A 3 -1.05 -10.80 -0.81
CA SER A 3 -1.33 -9.96 -1.97
C SER A 3 -2.82 -10.01 -2.30
N GLU A 4 -3.43 -8.86 -2.56
CA GLU A 4 -4.82 -8.75 -3.02
C GLU A 4 -4.93 -7.76 -4.19
N TYR A 5 -5.90 -7.97 -5.08
CA TYR A 5 -6.18 -7.06 -6.19
C TYR A 5 -7.38 -6.17 -5.85
N ILE A 6 -7.18 -4.86 -5.96
CA ILE A 6 -8.22 -3.83 -5.83
C ILE A 6 -8.37 -3.15 -7.20
N GLY A 7 -9.33 -3.66 -7.98
CA GLY A 7 -9.55 -3.20 -9.35
C GLY A 7 -8.36 -3.53 -10.25
N GLU A 8 -7.64 -2.49 -10.68
CA GLU A 8 -6.44 -2.58 -11.52
C GLU A 8 -5.12 -2.50 -10.72
N TYR A 9 -5.21 -2.29 -9.40
CA TYR A 9 -4.06 -2.23 -8.50
C TYR A 9 -3.89 -3.56 -7.76
N GLU A 10 -2.65 -4.00 -7.59
CA GLU A 10 -2.26 -5.10 -6.72
C GLU A 10 -1.64 -4.50 -5.45
N ILE A 11 -2.18 -4.84 -4.29
CA ILE A 11 -1.61 -4.47 -3.00
C ILE A 11 -0.95 -5.69 -2.39
N GLU A 12 0.26 -5.52 -1.88
CA GLU A 12 0.94 -6.50 -1.05
C GLU A 12 1.12 -5.92 0.35
N TYR A 13 0.83 -6.71 1.37
CA TYR A 13 0.93 -6.28 2.76
C TYR A 13 1.45 -7.41 3.64
N ALA A 14 2.24 -7.05 4.65
CA ALA A 14 2.84 -7.99 5.59
C ALA A 14 3.18 -7.32 6.91
N GLY A 15 3.06 -8.07 8.00
CA GLY A 15 3.73 -7.76 9.25
C GLY A 15 5.18 -8.24 9.18
N ILE A 16 6.15 -7.34 9.25
CA ILE A 16 7.58 -7.70 9.30
C ILE A 16 8.13 -7.32 10.67
N GLN A 17 8.76 -8.28 11.35
CA GLN A 17 9.43 -8.02 12.63
C GLN A 17 10.60 -7.05 12.43
N LEU A 18 10.67 -6.03 13.28
CA LEU A 18 11.75 -5.06 13.22
C LEU A 18 13.08 -5.67 13.68
N PRO A 19 14.20 -5.35 13.00
CA PRO A 19 15.51 -5.67 13.54
C PRO A 19 15.69 -4.96 14.87
N GLU A 20 16.25 -5.67 15.86
CA GLU A 20 16.56 -5.14 17.19
C GLU A 20 15.33 -4.77 18.05
N SER A 21 14.13 -5.26 17.71
CA SER A 21 12.92 -5.07 18.52
C SER A 21 11.98 -6.28 18.46
N GLU A 22 11.24 -6.53 19.54
CA GLU A 22 10.15 -7.52 19.58
C GLU A 22 8.87 -7.00 18.88
N HIS A 23 8.97 -5.82 18.26
CA HIS A 23 7.86 -5.18 17.59
C HIS A 23 7.79 -5.51 16.10
N TRP A 24 6.59 -5.36 15.56
CA TRP A 24 6.24 -5.63 14.18
C TRP A 24 5.92 -4.35 13.43
N GLY A 25 6.34 -4.27 12.18
CA GLY A 25 6.02 -3.20 11.26
C GLY A 25 5.01 -3.62 10.23
N ALA A 26 4.07 -2.73 9.96
CA ALA A 26 3.17 -2.83 8.83
C ALA A 26 3.92 -2.40 7.56
N PHE A 27 4.17 -3.34 6.66
CA PHE A 27 4.76 -3.07 5.34
C PHE A 27 3.70 -3.23 4.27
N VAL A 28 3.69 -2.29 3.31
CA VAL A 28 2.84 -2.35 2.13
C VAL A 28 3.67 -2.09 0.88
N ALA A 29 3.31 -2.75 -0.21
CA ALA A 29 3.68 -2.38 -1.57
C ALA A 29 2.41 -2.27 -2.42
N ILE A 30 2.37 -1.33 -3.36
CA ILE A 30 1.25 -1.15 -4.29
C ILE A 30 1.81 -1.16 -5.70
N TYR A 31 1.31 -2.07 -6.51
CA TYR A 31 1.62 -2.17 -7.93
C TYR A 31 0.41 -1.70 -8.71
N GLY A 32 0.62 -0.74 -9.60
CA GLY A 32 -0.40 -0.24 -10.49
C GLY A 32 -0.41 -0.97 -11.83
N PRO A 33 -1.45 -0.73 -12.64
CA PRO A 33 -1.51 -1.23 -14.00
C PRO A 33 -0.35 -0.63 -14.79
N SER A 34 0.50 -1.51 -15.29
CA SER A 34 1.65 -1.12 -16.10
C SER A 34 1.31 -1.33 -17.57
N PRO A 35 1.53 -0.33 -18.45
CA PRO A 35 1.37 -0.53 -19.90
C PRO A 35 2.43 -1.49 -20.47
N ASN A 36 3.46 -1.81 -19.67
CA ASN A 36 4.50 -2.74 -20.03
C ASN A 36 4.23 -4.11 -19.37
N PRO A 37 3.79 -5.13 -20.11
CA PRO A 37 3.48 -6.46 -19.56
C PRO A 37 4.68 -7.19 -18.95
N MET A 38 5.90 -6.68 -19.20
CA MET A 38 7.14 -7.23 -18.64
C MET A 38 7.52 -6.64 -17.27
N HIS A 39 6.85 -5.58 -16.79
CA HIS A 39 7.24 -4.88 -15.57
C HIS A 39 6.02 -4.51 -14.74
N ARG A 40 5.92 -5.01 -13.50
CA ARG A 40 4.96 -4.49 -12.52
C ARG A 40 5.37 -3.05 -12.20
N ASN A 41 4.47 -2.09 -12.40
CA ASN A 41 4.75 -0.71 -12.05
C ASN A 41 4.54 -0.55 -10.54
N SER A 42 5.62 -0.53 -9.76
CA SER A 42 5.55 -0.24 -8.33
C SER A 42 5.17 1.23 -8.13
N VAL A 43 3.87 1.50 -8.04
CA VAL A 43 3.33 2.84 -7.73
C VAL A 43 3.74 3.24 -6.32
N PHE A 44 3.75 2.27 -5.42
CA PHE A 44 4.26 2.41 -4.07
C PHE A 44 5.23 1.27 -3.79
N PRO A 45 6.54 1.55 -3.62
CA PRO A 45 7.50 0.50 -3.31
C PRO A 45 7.21 -0.10 -1.93
N GLU A 46 7.70 -1.33 -1.69
CA GLU A 46 7.60 -1.98 -0.39
C GLU A 46 8.23 -1.08 0.69
N GLN A 47 7.40 -0.52 1.56
CA GLN A 47 7.86 0.29 2.66
C GLN A 47 6.87 0.25 3.83
N ARG A 48 7.35 0.72 4.98
CA ARG A 48 6.53 0.84 6.18
C ARG A 48 5.46 1.91 5.97
N VAL A 49 4.19 1.53 6.14
CA VAL A 49 3.08 2.50 6.10
C VAL A 49 3.18 3.54 7.19
N ASN A 50 3.75 3.14 8.32
CA ASN A 50 3.96 4.04 9.45
C ASN A 50 5.21 3.60 10.21
N VAL A 51 6.20 4.49 10.28
CA VAL A 51 7.45 4.23 11.00
C VAL A 51 7.29 4.39 12.52
N ASP A 52 6.35 5.23 12.93
CA ASP A 52 6.06 5.55 14.33
C ASP A 52 5.17 4.48 14.98
N VAL A 53 4.29 3.85 14.18
CA VAL A 53 3.42 2.77 14.66
C VAL A 53 4.15 1.44 14.58
N VAL A 54 4.23 0.79 15.73
CA VAL A 54 4.77 -0.56 15.87
C VAL A 54 3.76 -1.43 16.60
N PHE A 55 3.69 -2.70 16.20
CA PHE A 55 2.71 -3.65 16.70
C PHE A 55 3.37 -4.71 17.57
N SER A 56 2.60 -5.29 18.48
CA SER A 56 3.08 -6.39 19.33
C SER A 56 3.03 -7.74 18.61
N SER A 57 2.20 -7.85 17.56
CA SER A 57 1.98 -9.10 16.83
C SER A 57 2.02 -8.90 15.31
N GLU A 58 2.44 -9.94 14.59
CA GLU A 58 2.40 -9.99 13.12
C GLU A 58 1.01 -9.70 12.57
N VAL A 59 -0.03 -10.30 13.15
CA VAL A 59 -1.41 -10.18 12.70
C VAL A 59 -1.92 -8.75 12.80
N GLU A 60 -1.54 -8.03 13.85
CA GLU A 60 -1.93 -6.62 14.03
C GLU A 60 -1.23 -5.72 13.00
N ALA A 61 0.07 -5.97 12.76
CA ALA A 61 0.82 -5.27 11.73
C ALA A 61 0.28 -5.54 10.33
N GLU A 62 -0.05 -6.79 10.01
CA GLU A 62 -0.66 -7.17 8.74
C GLU A 62 -2.01 -6.49 8.55
N ALA A 63 -2.87 -6.48 9.58
CA ALA A 63 -4.20 -5.87 9.51
C ALA A 63 -4.15 -4.34 9.33
N GLU A 64 -3.18 -3.66 9.94
CA GLU A 64 -2.96 -2.23 9.69
C GLU A 64 -2.40 -1.98 8.29
N ALA A 65 -1.39 -2.75 7.87
CA ALA A 65 -0.82 -2.65 6.54
C ALA A 65 -1.91 -2.77 5.47
N HIS A 66 -2.81 -3.74 5.63
CA HIS A 66 -3.96 -3.94 4.76
C HIS A 66 -4.91 -2.73 4.76
N ARG A 67 -5.29 -2.22 5.93
CA ARG A 67 -6.19 -1.06 6.05
C ARG A 67 -5.62 0.19 5.38
N ILE A 68 -4.33 0.46 5.58
CA ILE A 68 -3.65 1.58 4.93
C ILE A 68 -3.53 1.35 3.43
N ALA A 69 -3.17 0.13 2.99
CA ALA A 69 -3.09 -0.23 1.57
C ALA A 69 -4.39 0.09 0.82
N ILE A 70 -5.52 -0.36 1.37
CA ILE A 70 -6.85 -0.07 0.83
C ILE A 70 -7.07 1.44 0.78
N SER A 71 -6.84 2.15 1.89
CA SER A 71 -7.04 3.60 1.94
C SER A 71 -6.17 4.37 0.93
N MET A 72 -4.94 3.91 0.67
CA MET A 72 -4.06 4.50 -0.34
C MET A 72 -4.54 4.24 -1.75
N VAL A 73 -5.02 3.03 -2.05
CA VAL A 73 -5.62 2.70 -3.35
C VAL A 73 -6.92 3.48 -3.54
N GLU A 74 -7.79 3.55 -2.54
CA GLU A 74 -9.03 4.34 -2.61
C GLU A 74 -8.75 5.83 -2.84
N GLN A 75 -7.74 6.39 -2.19
CA GLN A 75 -7.30 7.78 -2.43
C GLN A 75 -6.69 7.96 -3.83
N SER A 76 -5.98 6.96 -4.35
CA SER A 76 -5.42 6.99 -5.71
C SER A 76 -6.49 6.83 -6.78
N HIS A 77 -7.52 6.03 -6.49
CA HIS A 77 -8.71 5.85 -7.31
C HIS A 77 -9.68 7.03 -7.20
N TYR A 78 -9.52 7.89 -6.18
CA TYR A 78 -10.17 9.18 -6.10
C TYR A 78 -9.52 10.16 -7.08
N HIS A 79 -9.74 9.93 -8.37
CA HIS A 79 -9.87 11.02 -9.32
C HIS A 79 -11.27 11.60 -9.13
N PRO A 80 -11.44 12.79 -8.54
CA PRO A 80 -12.68 13.50 -8.70
C PRO A 80 -12.77 13.87 -10.18
N ASP A 81 -13.57 13.13 -10.95
CA ASP A 81 -14.13 13.62 -12.21
C ASP A 81 -15.01 14.85 -11.87
N GLY A 82 -14.34 15.98 -11.62
CA GLY A 82 -14.93 17.14 -10.95
C GLY A 82 -13.97 18.31 -10.73
N GLY A 83 -12.88 18.42 -11.49
CA GLY A 83 -11.85 19.46 -11.30
C GLY A 83 -11.59 20.36 -12.51
N LEU A 84 -12.62 21.06 -12.97
CA LEU A 84 -12.62 22.36 -13.68
C LEU A 84 -11.76 22.59 -14.94
N GLY A 85 -12.44 23.01 -16.00
CA GLY A 85 -11.83 23.83 -17.04
C GLY A 85 -11.23 25.13 -16.49
N THR A 86 -10.17 25.57 -17.16
CA THR A 86 -9.56 26.90 -17.35
C THR A 86 -8.06 26.63 -17.51
N HIS A 87 -7.45 26.83 -18.68
CA HIS A 87 -7.04 28.14 -19.17
C HIS A 87 -6.49 28.00 -20.60
N GLY A 88 -6.86 28.92 -21.51
CA GLY A 88 -6.34 29.01 -22.88
C GLY A 88 -7.27 29.82 -23.78
#